data_AF-A0A929RMN8-F1
#
_entry.id   AF-A0A929RMN8-F1
#
_cell.length_a   1.000
_cell.length_b   1.000
_cell.length_c   1.000
_cell.angle_alpha   90.00
_cell.angle_beta   90.00
_cell.angle_gamma   90.00
#
_symmetry.space_group_name_H-M   'P 1'
#
loop_
_entity.id
_entity.type
_entity.pdbx_description
1 polymer ?
#
loop_
_entity_poly.entity_id
_entity_poly.type
_entity_poly.pdbx_seq_one_letter_code
_entity_poly.pdbx_strand_id
1 'polypeptide(L)'
;MNNAATPGELSPSARGWLRLGAGLALFLVAPAWLGIASLVGAWHSIQWPAWYAWVASIVGVVVLVRGAMLRRRSRESMREAIRGWDDLERCHASVELAVATLLTSGRYERGVNARYQAARAQRERARAVIASCGALSFPASLSAATSRSVERAVASFPSLMDADAAMMAACEFFDRGPNWRRIWDNEMGVVFEDMTVIETITDSIQWRSRVPMVRAMVASLVEWMDQQRLAVIDISESLDRVAITPGQALERLDAIADEARVRLVELIEAVLASDTSMLGRRRYKRWRNGAGEKLRANETRYIGAYRIAGVTYSYNPAQAVRLTANSAGIDLAGSAAHSTARFVAFNAEVYVPPAYLHRYLVWDGMSRYGSSRATYLTSAANIGPHRSEIAF
;
A
#
# COMPACT_ATOMS: atom_id res chain seq x y z
N MET A 1 -12.24 -9.65 8.74
CA MET A 1 -13.62 -9.86 8.25
C MET A 1 -13.64 -11.10 7.37
N ASN A 2 -14.50 -12.05 7.73
CA ASN A 2 -14.68 -13.33 7.05
C ASN A 2 -15.25 -13.09 5.65
N ASN A 3 -14.47 -13.39 4.62
CA ASN A 3 -15.01 -13.50 3.26
C ASN A 3 -15.67 -14.88 3.15
N ALA A 4 -16.97 -14.91 3.44
CA ALA A 4 -17.82 -16.02 3.05
C ALA A 4 -17.67 -16.22 1.53
N ALA A 5 -17.26 -17.43 1.14
CA ALA A 5 -17.12 -17.82 -0.24
C ALA A 5 -18.47 -17.65 -0.97
N THR A 6 -18.47 -16.89 -2.07
CA THR A 6 -19.61 -16.78 -2.97
C THR A 6 -19.94 -18.17 -3.53
N PRO A 7 -21.20 -18.64 -3.45
CA PRO A 7 -21.57 -19.94 -3.95
C PRO A 7 -21.62 -19.87 -5.48
N GLY A 8 -20.63 -20.47 -6.14
CA GLY A 8 -20.60 -20.58 -7.61
C GLY A 8 -19.22 -20.52 -8.27
N GLU A 9 -18.14 -20.17 -7.54
CA GLU A 9 -16.81 -20.17 -8.16
C GLU A 9 -16.22 -21.57 -8.27
N LEU A 10 -16.10 -22.06 -9.51
CA LEU A 10 -15.37 -23.28 -9.84
C LEU A 10 -13.95 -23.25 -9.25
N SER A 11 -13.55 -24.35 -8.62
CA SER A 11 -12.23 -24.51 -8.02
C SER A 11 -11.12 -24.27 -9.06
N PRO A 12 -9.92 -23.80 -8.64
CA PRO A 12 -8.79 -23.59 -9.54
C PRO A 12 -8.44 -24.85 -10.36
N SER A 13 -8.61 -26.03 -9.78
CA SER A 13 -8.42 -27.32 -10.45
C SER A 13 -9.50 -27.59 -11.50
N ALA A 14 -10.78 -27.32 -11.22
CA ALA A 14 -11.88 -27.49 -12.18
C ALA A 14 -11.73 -26.57 -13.41
N ARG A 15 -11.25 -25.33 -13.23
CA ARG A 15 -10.95 -24.41 -14.34
C ARG A 15 -9.76 -24.88 -15.19
N GLY A 16 -8.72 -25.42 -14.55
CA GLY A 16 -7.60 -26.06 -15.24
C GLY A 16 -8.03 -27.27 -16.06
N TRP A 17 -8.89 -28.12 -15.48
CA TRP A 17 -9.52 -29.26 -16.14
C TRP A 17 -10.41 -28.86 -17.31
N LEU A 18 -11.22 -27.81 -17.17
CA LEU A 18 -12.05 -27.29 -18.26
C LEU A 18 -11.22 -26.82 -19.45
N ARG A 19 -10.08 -26.16 -19.22
CA ARG A 19 -9.18 -25.71 -20.29
C ARG A 19 -8.48 -26.87 -20.99
N LEU A 20 -8.02 -27.86 -20.22
CA LEU A 20 -7.44 -29.09 -20.77
C LEU A 20 -8.48 -29.90 -21.53
N GLY A 21 -9.65 -30.12 -20.94
CA GLY A 21 -10.76 -30.85 -21.54
C GLY A 21 -11.26 -30.18 -22.81
N ALA A 22 -11.45 -28.85 -22.81
CA ALA A 22 -11.83 -28.11 -24.00
C ALA A 22 -10.74 -28.15 -25.09
N GLY A 23 -9.47 -27.92 -24.72
CA GLY A 23 -8.36 -27.95 -25.69
C GLY A 23 -8.15 -29.34 -26.29
N LEU A 24 -8.25 -30.40 -25.48
CA LEU A 24 -8.11 -31.78 -25.90
C LEU A 24 -9.33 -32.27 -26.68
N ALA A 25 -10.55 -31.83 -26.32
CA ALA A 25 -11.76 -32.10 -27.09
C ALA A 25 -11.72 -31.41 -28.46
N LEU A 26 -11.35 -30.13 -28.53
CA LEU A 26 -11.18 -29.42 -29.81
C LEU A 26 -10.11 -30.07 -30.69
N PHE A 27 -9.03 -30.56 -30.09
CA PHE A 27 -7.92 -31.17 -30.81
C PHE A 27 -8.17 -32.64 -31.24
N LEU A 28 -8.89 -33.44 -30.45
CA LEU A 28 -9.12 -34.86 -30.74
C LEU A 28 -10.51 -35.16 -31.31
N VAL A 29 -11.56 -34.53 -30.79
CA VAL A 29 -12.95 -34.87 -31.14
C VAL A 29 -13.30 -34.38 -32.53
N ALA A 30 -12.84 -33.17 -32.92
CA ALA A 30 -13.10 -32.62 -34.25
C ALA A 30 -12.49 -33.46 -35.39
N PRO A 31 -11.19 -33.87 -35.36
CA PRO A 31 -10.62 -34.73 -36.40
C PRO A 31 -11.07 -36.19 -36.31
N ALA A 32 -11.31 -36.74 -35.11
CA ALA A 32 -11.81 -38.11 -34.96
C ALA A 32 -13.25 -38.26 -35.49
N TRP A 33 -14.13 -37.29 -35.24
CA TRP A 33 -15.49 -37.30 -35.80
C TRP A 33 -15.50 -37.17 -37.34
N LEU A 34 -14.60 -36.37 -37.91
CA LEU A 34 -14.42 -36.31 -39.36
C LEU A 34 -13.93 -37.63 -39.95
N GLY A 35 -13.01 -38.31 -39.26
CA GLY A 35 -12.55 -39.65 -39.64
C GLY A 35 -13.68 -40.69 -39.60
N ILE A 36 -14.50 -40.68 -38.55
CA ILE A 36 -15.66 -41.57 -38.40
C ILE A 36 -16.76 -41.25 -39.43
N ALA A 37 -17.07 -39.98 -39.67
CA ALA A 37 -18.04 -39.57 -40.69
C ALA A 37 -17.60 -39.94 -42.12
N SER A 38 -16.29 -39.91 -42.39
CA SER A 38 -15.68 -40.38 -43.64
C SER A 38 -15.81 -41.90 -43.80
N LEU A 39 -15.62 -42.66 -42.71
CA LEU A 39 -15.75 -44.13 -42.69
C LEU A 39 -17.19 -44.63 -42.83
N VAL A 40 -18.18 -43.89 -42.31
CA VAL A 40 -19.61 -44.28 -42.33
C VAL A 40 -20.34 -43.75 -43.57
N GLY A 41 -19.67 -42.98 -44.44
CA GLY A 41 -20.28 -42.46 -45.68
C GLY A 41 -21.41 -41.44 -45.46
N ALA A 42 -21.56 -40.91 -44.24
CA ALA A 42 -22.64 -40.02 -43.83
C ALA A 42 -22.34 -38.54 -44.16
N TRP A 43 -21.74 -38.27 -45.32
CA TRP A 43 -21.35 -36.92 -45.73
C TRP A 43 -22.55 -35.98 -45.95
N HIS A 44 -23.74 -36.54 -46.21
CA HIS A 44 -24.92 -35.77 -46.61
C HIS A 44 -25.76 -35.27 -45.43
N SER A 45 -25.46 -35.70 -44.20
CA SER A 45 -26.18 -35.29 -42.98
C SER A 45 -25.44 -34.25 -42.13
N ILE A 46 -24.27 -33.77 -42.58
CA ILE A 46 -23.42 -32.84 -41.81
C ILE A 46 -23.46 -31.44 -42.46
N GLN A 47 -24.17 -30.52 -41.81
CA GLN A 47 -24.30 -29.11 -42.25
C GLN A 47 -23.04 -28.23 -42.00
N TRP A 48 -21.96 -28.77 -41.42
CA TRP A 48 -20.77 -27.98 -41.06
C TRP A 48 -19.65 -28.15 -42.09
N PRO A 49 -19.13 -27.06 -42.70
CA PRO A 49 -18.05 -27.12 -43.68
C PRO A 49 -16.73 -27.71 -43.13
N ALA A 50 -16.01 -28.49 -43.94
CA ALA A 50 -14.75 -29.15 -43.55
C ALA A 50 -13.64 -28.22 -43.01
N TRP A 51 -13.68 -26.92 -43.34
CA TRP A 51 -12.73 -25.93 -42.83
C TRP A 51 -12.87 -25.66 -41.32
N TYR A 52 -14.05 -25.91 -40.73
CA TYR A 52 -14.29 -25.75 -39.29
C TYR A 52 -13.40 -26.66 -38.44
N ALA A 53 -13.10 -27.87 -38.92
CA ALA A 53 -12.24 -28.79 -38.19
C ALA A 53 -10.77 -28.37 -38.17
N TRP A 54 -10.29 -27.76 -39.26
CA TRP A 54 -8.96 -27.17 -39.31
C TRP A 54 -8.84 -25.98 -38.37
N VAL A 55 -9.85 -25.09 -38.35
CA VAL A 55 -9.91 -23.96 -37.41
C VAL A 55 -10.00 -24.45 -35.97
N ALA A 56 -10.83 -25.46 -35.69
CA ALA A 56 -10.96 -26.09 -34.38
C ALA A 56 -9.63 -26.68 -33.88
N SER A 57 -8.90 -27.40 -34.73
CA SER A 57 -7.57 -27.94 -34.41
C SER A 57 -6.53 -26.84 -34.15
N ILE A 58 -6.50 -25.78 -34.96
CA ILE A 58 -5.60 -24.63 -34.74
C ILE A 58 -5.92 -23.94 -33.40
N VAL A 59 -7.21 -23.72 -33.10
CA VAL A 59 -7.64 -23.16 -31.81
C VAL A 59 -7.23 -24.08 -30.66
N GLY A 60 -7.41 -25.40 -30.80
CA GLY A 60 -6.95 -26.40 -29.83
C GLY A 60 -5.44 -26.34 -29.58
N VAL A 61 -4.62 -26.27 -30.64
CA VAL A 61 -3.16 -26.11 -30.54
C VAL A 61 -2.79 -24.80 -29.86
N VAL A 62 -3.41 -23.68 -30.22
CA VAL A 62 -3.17 -22.38 -29.57
C VAL A 62 -3.50 -22.44 -28.08
N VAL A 63 -4.61 -23.07 -27.70
CA VAL A 63 -4.99 -23.27 -26.28
C VAL A 63 -3.97 -24.15 -25.54
N LEU A 64 -3.49 -25.23 -26.16
CA LEU A 64 -2.49 -26.13 -25.58
C LEU A 64 -1.12 -25.45 -25.44
N VAL A 65 -0.66 -24.74 -26.46
CA VAL A 65 0.59 -23.96 -26.43
C VAL A 65 0.51 -22.88 -25.36
N ARG A 66 -0.61 -22.14 -25.29
CA ARG A 66 -0.84 -21.13 -24.25
C ARG A 66 -0.88 -21.76 -22.85
N GLY A 67 -1.49 -22.94 -22.70
CA GLY A 67 -1.48 -23.71 -21.46
C GLY A 67 -0.08 -24.16 -21.05
N ALA A 68 0.73 -24.65 -22.00
CA ALA A 68 2.11 -25.06 -21.76
C ALA A 68 3.01 -23.86 -21.40
N MET A 69 2.83 -22.71 -22.05
CA MET A 69 3.53 -21.47 -21.69
C MET A 69 3.16 -20.99 -20.29
N LEU A 70 1.86 -20.98 -19.94
CA LEU A 70 1.39 -20.63 -18.60
C LEU A 70 1.99 -21.57 -17.54
N ARG A 71 2.11 -22.87 -17.84
CA ARG A 71 2.75 -23.86 -16.96
C ARG A 71 4.23 -23.61 -16.75
N ARG A 72 4.97 -23.25 -17.80
CA ARG A 72 6.40 -22.92 -17.69
C ARG A 72 6.57 -21.70 -16.79
N ARG A 73 5.83 -20.63 -17.08
CA ARG A 73 5.84 -19.39 -16.28
C ARG A 73 5.43 -19.65 -14.83
N SER A 74 4.37 -20.43 -14.58
CA SER A 74 3.93 -20.74 -13.22
C SER A 74 4.98 -21.51 -12.44
N ARG A 75 5.68 -22.47 -13.07
CA ARG A 75 6.76 -23.24 -12.44
C ARG A 75 7.99 -22.40 -12.16
N GLU A 76 8.34 -21.49 -13.06
CA GLU A 76 9.45 -20.54 -12.87
C GLU A 76 9.15 -19.61 -11.70
N SER A 77 8.00 -18.92 -11.72
CA SER A 77 7.57 -18.04 -10.63
C SER A 77 7.44 -18.76 -9.29
N MET A 78 7.02 -20.02 -9.29
CA MET A 78 6.91 -20.85 -8.10
C MET A 78 8.29 -21.25 -7.54
N ARG A 79 9.26 -21.58 -8.40
CA ARG A 79 10.64 -21.84 -7.96
C ARG A 79 11.29 -20.57 -7.41
N GLU A 80 11.08 -19.43 -8.08
CA GLU A 80 11.53 -18.13 -7.59
C GLU A 80 10.86 -17.78 -6.26
N ALA A 81 9.56 -18.06 -6.11
CA ALA A 81 8.85 -17.85 -4.86
C ALA A 81 9.40 -18.70 -3.70
N ILE A 82 9.70 -19.97 -3.95
CA ILE A 82 10.27 -20.87 -2.93
C ILE A 82 11.67 -20.38 -2.55
N ARG A 83 12.54 -20.08 -3.53
CA ARG A 83 13.89 -19.56 -3.24
C ARG A 83 13.85 -18.26 -2.46
N GLY A 84 13.04 -17.29 -2.93
CA GLY A 84 12.89 -16.00 -2.26
C GLY A 84 12.33 -16.14 -0.85
N TRP A 85 11.45 -17.10 -0.63
CA TRP A 85 10.95 -17.42 0.70
C TRP A 85 12.01 -18.04 1.61
N ASP A 86 12.80 -18.99 1.12
CA ASP A 86 13.87 -19.62 1.89
C ASP A 86 14.93 -18.58 2.30
N ASP A 87 15.27 -17.65 1.40
CA ASP A 87 16.17 -16.53 1.72
C ASP A 87 15.57 -15.58 2.76
N LEU A 88 14.26 -15.29 2.68
CA LEU A 88 13.52 -14.47 3.63
C LEU A 88 13.36 -15.13 5.01
N GLU A 89 13.23 -16.46 5.07
CA GLU A 89 13.13 -17.22 6.33
C GLU A 89 14.49 -17.38 7.03
N ARG A 90 15.58 -17.45 6.26
CA ARG A 90 16.95 -17.59 6.82
C ARG A 90 17.29 -16.49 7.83
N CYS A 91 16.84 -15.26 7.58
CA CYS A 91 17.10 -14.10 8.44
C CYS A 91 16.04 -13.90 9.54
N HIS A 92 14.97 -14.68 9.56
CA HIS A 92 13.84 -14.42 10.45
C HIS A 92 14.11 -14.82 11.91
N ALA A 93 14.95 -15.83 12.14
CA ALA A 93 15.31 -16.25 13.49
C ALA A 93 15.97 -15.12 14.31
N SER A 94 16.81 -14.28 13.68
CA SER A 94 17.39 -13.10 14.34
C SER A 94 16.36 -12.03 14.63
N VAL A 95 15.33 -11.90 13.77
CA VAL A 95 14.23 -10.94 13.98
C VAL A 95 13.38 -11.34 15.18
N GLU A 96 13.03 -12.62 15.33
CA GLU A 96 12.29 -13.12 16.50
C GLU A 96 13.03 -12.85 17.82
N LEU A 97 14.35 -13.05 17.82
CA LEU A 97 15.19 -12.71 18.97
C LEU A 97 15.17 -11.20 19.25
N ALA A 98 15.34 -10.36 18.22
CA ALA A 98 15.31 -8.90 18.34
C ALA A 98 13.94 -8.37 18.82
N VAL A 99 12.84 -8.98 18.38
CA VAL A 99 11.50 -8.62 18.86
C VAL A 99 11.34 -9.01 20.33
N ALA A 100 11.83 -10.18 20.74
CA ALA A 100 11.81 -10.59 22.14
C ALA A 100 12.63 -9.66 23.04
N THR A 101 13.80 -9.20 22.61
CA THR A 101 14.62 -8.23 23.38
C THR A 101 13.93 -6.86 23.48
N LEU A 102 13.30 -6.40 22.39
CA LEU A 102 12.54 -5.15 22.39
C LEU A 102 11.34 -5.20 23.34
N LEU A 103 10.52 -6.25 23.26
CA LEU A 103 9.33 -6.40 24.10
C LEU A 103 9.68 -6.59 25.58
N THR A 104 10.73 -7.34 25.90
CA THR A 104 11.20 -7.50 27.29
C THR A 104 11.75 -6.21 27.89
N SER A 105 12.29 -5.32 27.06
CA SER A 105 12.75 -4.01 27.51
C SER A 105 11.62 -3.03 27.88
N GLY A 106 10.38 -3.30 27.47
CA GLY A 106 9.21 -2.44 27.70
C GLY A 106 9.23 -1.11 26.95
N ARG A 107 10.28 -0.83 26.15
CA ARG A 107 10.44 0.43 25.42
C ARG A 107 9.68 0.36 24.10
N TYR A 108 8.71 1.26 23.90
CA TYR A 108 7.91 1.39 22.67
C TYR A 108 7.13 0.10 22.26
N GLU A 109 6.55 -0.59 23.25
CA GLU A 109 5.92 -1.90 23.07
C GLU A 109 4.74 -1.90 22.08
N ARG A 110 3.85 -0.89 22.16
CA ARG A 110 2.62 -0.85 21.34
C ARG A 110 2.89 -0.84 19.84
N GLY A 111 3.80 0.04 19.38
CA GLY A 111 4.14 0.17 17.95
C GLY A 111 4.86 -1.06 17.41
N VAL A 112 5.86 -1.57 18.14
CA VAL A 112 6.63 -2.77 17.76
C VAL A 112 5.73 -4.00 17.71
N ASN A 113 4.90 -4.23 18.73
CA ASN A 113 3.99 -5.37 18.77
C ASN A 113 2.97 -5.30 17.63
N ALA A 114 2.34 -4.15 17.40
CA ALA A 114 1.38 -3.98 16.30
C ALA A 114 2.00 -4.29 14.94
N ARG A 115 3.23 -3.80 14.69
CA ARG A 115 3.97 -4.07 13.46
C ARG A 115 4.34 -5.54 13.31
N TYR A 116 4.81 -6.19 14.39
CA TYR A 116 5.12 -7.61 14.39
C TYR A 116 3.88 -8.47 14.09
N GLN A 117 2.74 -8.18 14.72
CA GLN A 117 1.47 -8.88 14.47
C GLN A 117 0.98 -8.68 13.03
N ALA A 118 1.10 -7.47 12.49
CA ALA A 118 0.74 -7.16 11.10
C ALA A 118 1.61 -7.95 10.11
N ALA A 119 2.93 -7.93 10.30
CA ALA A 119 3.88 -8.68 9.47
C ALA A 119 3.65 -10.19 9.57
N ARG A 120 3.41 -10.73 10.78
CA ARG A 120 3.13 -12.16 11.01
C ARG A 120 1.90 -12.61 10.25
N ALA A 121 0.80 -11.85 10.29
CA ALA A 121 -0.42 -12.20 9.56
C ALA A 121 -0.20 -12.26 8.03
N GLN A 122 0.64 -11.38 7.47
CA GLN A 122 0.99 -11.41 6.06
C GLN A 122 1.97 -12.56 5.74
N ARG A 123 2.93 -12.81 6.63
CA ARG A 123 3.89 -13.92 6.52
C ARG A 123 3.18 -15.26 6.50
N GLU A 124 2.20 -15.49 7.38
CA GLU A 124 1.42 -16.74 7.40
C GLU A 124 0.60 -16.95 6.10
N ARG A 125 0.05 -15.87 5.52
CA ARG A 125 -0.63 -15.95 4.22
C ARG A 125 0.34 -16.32 3.10
N ALA A 126 1.52 -15.71 3.07
CA ALA A 126 2.55 -16.04 2.09
C ALA A 126 3.03 -17.49 2.27
N ARG A 127 3.32 -17.90 3.51
CA ARG A 127 3.71 -19.27 3.88
C ARG A 127 2.70 -20.29 3.40
N ALA A 128 1.40 -20.06 3.62
CA ALA A 128 0.34 -20.95 3.16
C ALA A 128 0.32 -21.10 1.62
N VAL A 129 0.50 -19.99 0.89
CA VAL A 129 0.60 -20.04 -0.59
C VAL A 129 1.83 -20.84 -1.03
N ILE A 130 2.97 -20.64 -0.38
CA ILE A 130 4.23 -21.31 -0.75
C ILE A 130 4.22 -22.79 -0.35
N ALA A 131 3.63 -23.15 0.78
CA ALA A 131 3.40 -24.55 1.14
C ALA A 131 2.48 -25.24 0.13
N SER A 132 1.43 -24.55 -0.34
CA SER A 132 0.52 -25.09 -1.36
C SER A 132 1.22 -25.36 -2.69
N CYS A 133 2.29 -24.63 -3.00
CA CYS A 133 3.13 -24.89 -4.17
C CYS A 133 3.68 -26.32 -4.16
N GLY A 134 4.25 -26.80 -3.05
CA GLY A 134 4.78 -28.17 -2.97
C GLY A 134 3.75 -29.27 -3.24
N ALA A 135 2.46 -29.01 -2.95
CA ALA A 135 1.36 -29.96 -3.07
C ALA A 135 0.48 -29.77 -4.33
N LEU A 136 0.90 -28.94 -5.28
CA LEU A 136 0.04 -28.43 -6.34
C LEU A 136 -0.16 -29.46 -7.47
N SER A 137 -1.40 -29.91 -7.68
CA SER A 137 -1.75 -30.85 -8.76
C SER A 137 -1.55 -30.24 -10.15
N PHE A 138 -1.27 -31.09 -11.15
CA PHE A 138 -1.07 -30.69 -12.56
C PHE A 138 -2.12 -29.68 -13.09
N PRO A 139 -3.44 -29.91 -12.99
CA PRO A 139 -4.44 -28.96 -13.49
C PRO A 139 -4.48 -27.66 -12.70
N ALA A 140 -4.20 -27.68 -11.39
CA ALA A 140 -4.11 -26.47 -10.58
C ALA A 140 -2.89 -25.62 -10.97
N SER A 141 -1.80 -26.23 -11.46
CA SER A 141 -0.63 -25.51 -11.98
C SER A 141 -0.92 -24.73 -13.28
N LEU A 142 -2.00 -25.07 -13.99
CA LEU A 142 -2.46 -24.37 -15.19
C LEU A 142 -3.46 -23.24 -14.88
N SER A 143 -3.80 -23.05 -13.62
CA SER A 143 -4.78 -22.05 -13.20
C SER A 143 -4.14 -20.67 -13.12
N ALA A 144 -4.77 -19.71 -13.79
CA ALA A 144 -4.42 -18.29 -13.64
C ALA A 144 -4.65 -17.79 -12.20
N ALA A 145 -5.57 -18.39 -11.45
CA ALA A 145 -5.81 -18.02 -10.06
C ALA A 145 -4.61 -18.37 -9.16
N THR A 146 -4.00 -19.54 -9.40
CA THR A 146 -2.79 -19.99 -8.72
C THR A 146 -1.58 -19.13 -9.08
N SER A 147 -1.39 -18.82 -10.37
CA SER A 147 -0.33 -17.89 -10.80
C SER A 147 -0.45 -16.56 -10.06
N ARG A 148 -1.66 -15.97 -10.03
CA ARG A 148 -1.91 -14.71 -9.33
C ARG A 148 -1.71 -14.79 -7.81
N SER A 149 -2.01 -15.92 -7.16
CA SER A 149 -1.78 -16.06 -5.73
C SER A 149 -0.29 -16.16 -5.41
N VAL A 150 0.48 -16.90 -6.23
CA VAL A 150 1.94 -16.97 -6.12
C VAL A 150 2.57 -15.60 -6.40
N GLU A 151 2.15 -14.92 -7.48
CA GLU A 151 2.58 -13.55 -7.79
C GLU A 151 2.28 -12.58 -6.64
N ARG A 152 1.10 -12.67 -6.03
CA ARG A 152 0.75 -11.86 -4.85
C ARG A 152 1.62 -12.18 -3.64
N ALA A 153 1.97 -13.45 -3.41
CA ALA A 153 2.88 -13.84 -2.34
C ALA A 153 4.30 -13.31 -2.61
N VAL A 154 4.82 -13.46 -3.82
CA VAL A 154 6.14 -12.92 -4.21
C VAL A 154 6.17 -11.40 -4.09
N ALA A 155 5.11 -10.71 -4.54
CA ALA A 155 4.98 -9.26 -4.40
C ALA A 155 4.92 -8.78 -2.94
N SER A 156 4.63 -9.67 -1.99
CA SER A 156 4.67 -9.35 -0.56
C SER A 156 6.06 -9.43 0.07
N PHE A 157 7.02 -10.13 -0.57
CA PHE A 157 8.34 -10.34 0.02
C PHE A 157 9.08 -9.04 0.32
N PRO A 158 9.10 -8.01 -0.56
CA PRO A 158 9.75 -6.74 -0.23
C PRO A 158 9.18 -6.10 1.04
N SER A 159 7.85 -6.10 1.19
CA SER A 159 7.22 -5.54 2.40
C SER A 159 7.57 -6.35 3.66
N LEU A 160 7.67 -7.68 3.56
CA LEU A 160 8.09 -8.53 4.69
C LEU A 160 9.57 -8.31 5.04
N MET A 161 10.43 -8.15 4.03
CA MET A 161 11.84 -7.78 4.25
C MET A 161 11.98 -6.41 4.90
N ASP A 162 11.17 -5.43 4.49
CA ASP A 162 11.13 -4.11 5.13
C ASP A 162 10.64 -4.20 6.59
N ALA A 163 9.71 -5.10 6.88
CA ALA A 163 9.27 -5.38 8.25
C ALA A 163 10.38 -6.00 9.11
N ASP A 164 11.05 -7.03 8.59
CA ASP A 164 12.19 -7.68 9.25
C ASP A 164 13.35 -6.68 9.46
N ALA A 165 13.65 -5.85 8.45
CA ALA A 165 14.66 -4.80 8.54
C ALA A 165 14.31 -3.72 9.57
N ALA A 166 13.04 -3.29 9.64
CA ALA A 166 12.59 -2.33 10.64
C ALA A 166 12.70 -2.88 12.08
N MET A 167 12.45 -4.18 12.29
CA MET A 167 12.61 -4.80 13.61
C MET A 167 14.07 -4.85 14.05
N MET A 168 14.97 -5.20 13.12
CA MET A 168 16.41 -5.16 13.39
C MET A 168 16.89 -3.72 13.63
N ALA A 169 16.41 -2.76 12.83
CA ALA A 169 16.71 -1.35 13.00
C ALA A 169 16.21 -0.81 14.34
N ALA A 170 15.01 -1.21 14.78
CA ALA A 170 14.51 -0.83 16.10
C ALA A 170 15.44 -1.32 17.21
N CYS A 171 15.82 -2.61 17.19
CA CYS A 171 16.77 -3.17 18.17
C CYS A 171 18.10 -2.40 18.16
N GLU A 172 18.67 -2.19 16.97
CA GLU A 172 19.93 -1.44 16.82
C GLU A 172 19.82 0.00 17.32
N PHE A 173 18.69 0.67 17.08
CA PHE A 173 18.45 2.04 17.55
C PHE A 173 18.37 2.12 19.08
N PHE A 174 17.63 1.20 19.70
CA PHE A 174 17.52 1.15 21.17
C PHE A 174 18.82 0.75 21.85
N ASP A 175 19.61 -0.13 21.23
CA ASP A 175 20.92 -0.56 21.71
C ASP A 175 22.06 0.41 21.34
N ARG A 176 21.75 1.51 20.63
CA ARG A 176 22.72 2.49 20.13
C ARG A 176 23.84 1.86 19.29
N GLY A 177 23.49 0.87 18.48
CA GLY A 177 24.40 0.19 17.55
C GLY A 177 24.95 1.12 16.45
N PRO A 178 25.93 0.66 15.66
CA PRO A 178 26.73 1.52 14.79
C PRO A 178 25.93 2.33 13.77
N ASN A 179 24.76 1.85 13.30
CA ASN A 179 23.92 2.52 12.32
C ASN A 179 22.76 3.33 12.92
N TRP A 180 22.72 3.53 14.25
CA TRP A 180 21.59 4.20 14.92
C TRP A 180 21.26 5.58 14.32
N ARG A 181 22.26 6.32 13.82
CA ARG A 181 22.05 7.63 13.17
C ARG A 181 21.25 7.53 11.88
N ARG A 182 21.56 6.54 11.04
CA ARG A 182 20.83 6.31 9.79
C ARG A 182 19.38 5.91 10.05
N ILE A 183 19.15 5.14 11.11
CA ILE A 183 17.81 4.75 11.54
C ILE A 183 17.04 5.97 12.02
N TRP A 184 17.68 6.82 12.82
CA TRP A 184 17.12 8.10 13.26
C TRP A 184 16.79 9.04 12.10
N ASP A 185 17.67 9.17 11.10
CA ASP A 185 17.39 9.96 9.89
C ASP A 185 16.16 9.44 9.14
N ASN A 186 15.99 8.12 9.07
CA ASN A 186 14.80 7.50 8.48
C ASN A 186 13.54 7.79 9.30
N GLU A 187 13.62 7.81 10.63
CA GLU A 187 12.51 8.19 11.52
C GLU A 187 12.09 9.65 11.35
N MET A 188 13.06 10.56 11.24
CA MET A 188 12.77 11.98 11.02
C MET A 188 12.06 12.22 9.68
N GLY A 189 12.38 11.41 8.65
CA GLY A 189 11.77 11.52 7.33
C GLY A 189 10.23 11.46 7.34
N VAL A 190 9.64 10.65 8.23
CA VAL A 190 8.18 10.55 8.38
C VAL A 190 7.56 11.88 8.80
N VAL A 191 8.15 12.54 9.81
CA VAL A 191 7.66 13.82 10.35
C VAL A 191 7.91 14.96 9.37
N PHE A 192 9.08 14.98 8.70
CA PHE A 192 9.36 16.00 7.69
C PHE A 192 8.48 15.85 6.44
N GLU A 193 8.10 14.63 6.04
CA GLU A 193 7.13 14.43 4.97
C GLU A 193 5.75 14.96 5.38
N ASP A 194 5.29 14.69 6.60
CA ASP A 194 4.05 15.28 7.14
C ASP A 194 4.09 16.82 7.07
N MET A 195 5.18 17.45 7.51
CA MET A 195 5.36 18.91 7.42
C MET A 195 5.36 19.42 5.98
N THR A 196 6.02 18.71 5.05
CA THR A 196 6.05 19.07 3.62
C THR A 196 4.64 19.04 3.02
N VAL A 197 3.85 18.03 3.40
CA VAL A 197 2.45 17.91 2.98
C VAL A 197 1.61 19.05 3.57
N ILE A 198 1.78 19.35 4.86
CA ILE A 198 1.06 20.46 5.52
C ILE A 198 1.40 21.80 4.83
N GLU A 199 2.67 22.07 4.56
CA GLU A 199 3.12 23.27 3.84
C GLU A 199 2.43 23.40 2.48
N THR A 200 2.32 22.30 1.73
CA THR A 200 1.63 22.26 0.44
C THR A 200 0.13 22.58 0.58
N ILE A 201 -0.52 22.08 1.65
CA ILE A 201 -1.92 22.37 1.94
C ILE A 201 -2.10 23.84 2.34
N THR A 202 -1.22 24.37 3.19
CA THR A 202 -1.26 25.77 3.63
C THR A 202 -1.06 26.74 2.46
N ASP A 203 -0.14 26.44 1.54
CA ASP A 203 0.05 27.24 0.32
C ASP A 203 -1.22 27.26 -0.54
N SER A 204 -1.86 26.09 -0.69
CA SER A 204 -3.13 25.97 -1.40
C SER A 204 -4.25 26.80 -0.75
N ILE A 205 -4.33 26.78 0.58
CA ILE A 205 -5.29 27.59 1.35
C ILE A 205 -4.99 29.08 1.21
N GLN A 206 -3.72 29.48 1.33
CA GLN A 206 -3.29 30.87 1.24
C GLN A 206 -3.58 31.46 -0.14
N TRP A 207 -3.43 30.66 -1.21
CA TRP A 207 -3.81 31.08 -2.56
C TRP A 207 -5.32 31.31 -2.69
N ARG A 208 -6.14 30.41 -2.11
CA ARG A 208 -7.60 30.40 -2.28
C ARG A 208 -8.37 31.34 -1.35
N SER A 209 -7.92 31.49 -0.10
CA SER A 209 -8.67 32.23 0.92
C SER A 209 -8.15 33.66 1.08
N ARG A 210 -9.09 34.62 1.13
CA ARG A 210 -8.83 36.02 1.47
C ARG A 210 -9.28 36.38 2.89
N VAL A 211 -9.82 35.41 3.64
CA VAL A 211 -10.33 35.63 5.00
C VAL A 211 -9.15 35.94 5.94
N PRO A 212 -9.13 37.10 6.63
CA PRO A 212 -8.01 37.52 7.47
C PRO A 212 -7.68 36.51 8.58
N MET A 213 -8.70 35.98 9.25
CA MET A 213 -8.55 34.97 10.31
C MET A 213 -7.84 33.70 9.78
N VAL A 214 -8.26 33.19 8.62
CA VAL A 214 -7.64 32.00 7.99
C VAL A 214 -6.18 32.27 7.63
N ARG A 215 -5.87 33.46 7.11
CA ARG A 215 -4.49 33.83 6.77
C ARG A 215 -3.60 33.93 8.01
N ALA A 216 -4.12 34.45 9.11
CA ALA A 216 -3.40 34.47 10.38
C ALA A 216 -3.12 33.05 10.91
N MET A 217 -4.10 32.14 10.82
CA MET A 217 -3.90 30.73 11.19
C MET A 217 -2.86 30.03 10.30
N VAL A 218 -2.88 30.27 8.99
CA VAL A 218 -1.86 29.75 8.07
C VAL A 218 -0.47 30.25 8.47
N ALA A 219 -0.30 31.56 8.69
CA ALA A 219 0.98 32.13 9.08
C ALA A 219 1.49 31.53 10.40
N SER A 220 0.61 31.39 11.40
CA SER A 220 0.94 30.79 12.70
C SER A 220 1.34 29.32 12.57
N LEU A 221 0.67 28.54 11.71
CA LEU A 221 1.03 27.15 11.47
C LEU A 221 2.39 27.01 10.77
N VAL A 222 2.66 27.84 9.75
CA VAL A 222 3.95 27.84 9.04
C VAL A 222 5.09 28.20 9.99
N GLU A 223 4.94 29.27 10.77
CA GLU A 223 5.93 29.70 11.75
C GLU A 223 6.19 28.60 12.81
N TRP A 224 5.13 27.97 13.31
CA TRP A 224 5.26 26.86 14.25
C TRP A 224 5.99 25.65 13.61
N MET A 225 5.69 25.29 12.36
CA MET A 225 6.39 24.20 11.67
C MET A 225 7.88 24.51 11.50
N ASP A 226 8.25 25.74 11.16
CA ASP A 226 9.66 26.13 11.04
C ASP A 226 10.40 26.02 12.38
N GLN A 227 9.75 26.40 13.49
CA GLN A 227 10.28 26.17 14.83
C GLN A 227 10.42 24.67 15.14
N GLN A 228 9.44 23.85 14.77
CA GLN A 228 9.52 22.40 15.00
C GLN A 228 10.59 21.72 14.15
N ARG A 229 10.88 22.20 12.94
CA ARG A 229 12.00 21.67 12.14
C ARG A 229 13.33 21.84 12.86
N LEU A 230 13.54 22.98 13.52
CA LEU A 230 14.71 23.21 14.38
C LEU A 230 14.68 22.31 15.62
N ALA A 231 13.52 22.17 16.27
CA ALA A 231 13.37 21.28 17.42
C ALA A 231 13.71 19.82 17.09
N VAL A 232 13.37 19.33 15.89
CA VAL A 232 13.76 17.99 15.42
C VAL A 232 15.28 17.85 15.28
N ILE A 233 15.96 18.90 14.79
CA ILE A 233 17.42 18.93 14.72
C ILE A 233 18.02 18.90 16.13
N ASP A 234 17.46 19.66 17.08
CA ASP A 234 17.91 19.67 18.48
C ASP A 234 17.73 18.30 19.18
N ILE A 235 16.69 17.53 18.80
CA ILE A 235 16.51 16.14 19.29
C ILE A 235 17.67 15.27 18.79
N SER A 236 18.10 15.44 17.52
CA SER A 236 19.26 14.72 16.96
C SER A 236 20.54 15.03 17.74
N GLU A 237 20.81 16.31 18.01
CA GLU A 237 21.97 16.70 18.82
C GLU A 237 21.90 16.15 20.24
N SER A 238 20.70 16.15 20.85
CA SER A 238 20.47 15.59 22.18
C SER A 238 20.70 14.08 22.20
N LEU A 239 20.32 13.37 21.14
CA LEU A 239 20.62 11.96 20.96
C LEU A 239 22.11 11.69 20.83
N ASP A 240 22.84 12.53 20.07
CA ASP A 240 24.30 12.42 19.89
C ASP A 240 25.06 12.64 21.20
N ARG A 241 24.61 13.60 22.02
CA ARG A 241 25.17 13.88 23.35
C ARG A 241 24.71 12.89 24.43
N VAL A 242 23.88 11.91 24.07
CA VAL A 242 23.28 10.94 25.02
C VAL A 242 22.47 11.63 26.13
N ALA A 243 21.96 12.84 25.86
CA ALA A 243 21.16 13.61 26.81
C ALA A 243 19.72 13.06 26.94
N ILE A 244 19.26 12.35 25.91
CA ILE A 244 17.95 11.70 25.89
C ILE A 244 18.08 10.25 25.40
N THR A 245 17.15 9.42 25.85
CA THR A 245 17.06 8.02 25.39
C THR A 245 16.41 7.93 24.00
N PRO A 246 16.69 6.86 23.22
CA PRO A 246 16.01 6.59 21.95
C PRO A 246 14.48 6.63 22.06
N GLY A 247 13.91 6.08 23.13
CA GLY A 247 12.46 6.10 23.39
C GLY A 247 11.91 7.52 23.57
N GLN A 248 12.56 8.34 24.40
CA GLN A 248 12.17 9.74 24.59
C GLN A 248 12.28 10.57 23.29
N ALA A 249 13.24 10.26 22.44
CA ALA A 249 13.36 10.93 21.14
C ALA A 249 12.19 10.57 20.21
N LEU A 250 11.75 9.30 20.20
CA LEU A 250 10.55 8.89 19.46
C LEU A 250 9.30 9.58 20.01
N GLU A 251 9.11 9.63 21.34
CA GLU A 251 7.98 10.31 21.98
C GLU A 251 7.90 11.80 21.62
N ARG A 252 9.04 12.49 21.54
CA ARG A 252 9.08 13.91 21.13
C ARG A 252 8.66 14.08 19.66
N LEU A 253 9.12 13.20 18.77
CA LEU A 253 8.69 13.21 17.37
C LEU A 253 7.20 12.88 17.24
N ASP A 254 6.68 11.94 18.04
CA ASP A 254 5.25 11.61 18.07
C ASP A 254 4.43 12.82 18.51
N ALA A 255 4.88 13.55 19.54
CA ALA A 255 4.24 14.79 19.98
C ALA A 255 4.23 15.89 18.90
N ILE A 256 5.33 16.05 18.16
CA ILE A 256 5.41 17.01 17.05
C ILE A 256 4.44 16.61 15.93
N ALA A 257 4.42 15.33 15.53
CA ALA A 257 3.53 14.84 14.49
C ALA A 257 2.04 15.00 14.87
N ASP A 258 1.70 14.70 16.13
CA ASP A 258 0.35 14.85 16.65
C ASP A 258 -0.11 16.30 16.67
N GLU A 259 0.72 17.21 17.20
CA GLU A 259 0.41 18.64 17.23
C GLU A 259 0.27 19.21 15.81
N ALA A 260 1.12 18.78 14.87
CA ALA A 260 1.04 19.18 13.47
C ALA A 260 -0.31 18.77 12.83
N ARG A 261 -0.78 17.56 13.13
CA ARG A 261 -2.09 17.06 12.68
C ARG A 261 -3.23 17.85 13.30
N VAL A 262 -3.20 18.09 14.61
CA VAL A 262 -4.23 18.86 15.32
C VAL A 262 -4.37 20.25 14.72
N ARG A 263 -3.26 20.98 14.57
CA ARG A 263 -3.27 22.33 13.98
C ARG A 263 -3.75 22.35 12.54
N LEU A 264 -3.40 21.35 11.73
CA LEU A 264 -3.91 21.23 10.37
C LEU A 264 -5.44 21.01 10.36
N VAL A 265 -5.94 20.13 11.22
CA VAL A 265 -7.38 19.84 11.35
C VAL A 265 -8.14 21.11 11.75
N GLU A 266 -7.63 21.86 12.73
CA GLU A 266 -8.19 23.15 13.16
C GLU A 266 -8.20 24.18 12.02
N LEU A 267 -7.10 24.28 11.27
CA LEU A 267 -7.01 25.16 10.10
C LEU A 267 -8.03 24.78 9.02
N ILE A 268 -8.17 23.49 8.70
CA ILE A 268 -9.13 23.02 7.71
C ILE A 268 -10.55 23.30 8.17
N GLU A 269 -10.86 23.07 9.45
CA GLU A 269 -12.17 23.39 10.01
C GLU A 269 -12.49 24.88 9.90
N ALA A 270 -11.54 25.75 10.24
CA ALA A 270 -11.69 27.21 10.11
C ALA A 270 -11.89 27.66 8.66
N VAL A 271 -11.14 27.08 7.70
CA VAL A 271 -11.31 27.34 6.27
C VAL A 271 -12.71 26.97 5.82
N LEU A 272 -13.17 25.76 6.16
CA LEU A 272 -14.48 25.27 5.76
C LEU A 272 -15.63 26.06 6.42
N ALA A 273 -15.48 26.45 7.68
CA ALA A 273 -16.46 27.28 8.39
C ALA A 273 -16.58 28.70 7.81
N SER A 274 -15.47 29.24 7.29
CA SER A 274 -15.45 30.57 6.67
C SER A 274 -16.12 30.64 5.29
N ASP A 275 -16.27 29.49 4.61
CA ASP A 275 -16.92 29.43 3.30
C ASP A 275 -18.45 29.28 3.44
N THR A 276 -19.15 30.42 3.39
CA THR A 276 -20.61 30.51 3.52
C THR A 276 -21.37 30.13 2.24
N SER A 277 -20.67 29.82 1.14
CA SER A 277 -21.30 29.41 -0.11
C SER A 277 -22.08 28.10 0.05
N MET A 278 -22.98 27.82 -0.89
CA MET A 278 -23.71 26.54 -0.90
C MET A 278 -22.77 25.34 -0.97
N LEU A 279 -21.68 25.45 -1.76
CA LEU A 279 -20.67 24.41 -1.87
C LEU A 279 -19.83 24.31 -0.59
N GLY A 280 -19.44 25.43 0.00
CA GLY A 280 -18.72 25.50 1.28
C GLY A 280 -19.48 24.80 2.40
N ARG A 281 -20.77 25.11 2.57
CA ARG A 281 -21.65 24.44 3.55
C ARG A 281 -21.77 22.93 3.34
N ARG A 282 -21.76 22.45 2.08
CA ARG A 282 -21.73 21.01 1.78
C ARG A 282 -20.40 20.37 2.19
N ARG A 283 -19.27 21.02 1.91
CA ARG A 283 -17.95 20.55 2.33
C ARG A 283 -17.82 20.52 3.85
N TYR A 284 -18.26 21.58 4.54
CA TYR A 284 -18.29 21.65 6.00
C TYR A 284 -19.18 20.58 6.62
N LYS A 285 -20.39 20.36 6.07
CA LYS A 285 -21.27 19.27 6.53
C LYS A 285 -20.61 17.89 6.37
N ARG A 286 -19.92 17.64 5.26
CA ARG A 286 -19.18 16.39 5.04
C ARG A 286 -18.06 16.20 6.07
N TRP A 287 -17.29 17.25 6.31
CA TRP A 287 -16.23 17.29 7.32
C TRP A 287 -16.76 16.92 8.71
N ARG A 288 -17.84 17.59 9.14
CA ARG A 288 -18.48 17.35 10.45
C ARG A 288 -19.11 15.97 10.58
N ASN A 289 -19.66 15.43 9.49
CA ASN A 289 -20.28 14.11 9.50
C ASN A 289 -19.27 12.96 9.48
N GLY A 290 -17.97 13.23 9.33
CA GLY A 290 -16.96 12.18 9.13
C GLY A 290 -17.22 11.31 7.89
N ALA A 291 -18.08 11.79 6.97
CA ALA A 291 -18.53 11.06 5.78
C ALA A 291 -17.51 11.21 4.65
N GLY A 292 -16.26 10.87 4.95
CA GLY A 292 -15.21 10.81 3.96
C GLY A 292 -15.42 9.63 3.03
N GLU A 293 -15.11 9.84 1.76
CA GLU A 293 -15.04 8.73 0.83
C GLU A 293 -13.94 7.74 1.23
N LYS A 294 -14.05 6.53 0.67
CA LYS A 294 -13.04 5.49 0.80
C LYS A 294 -11.70 5.99 0.22
N LEU A 295 -10.66 5.95 1.05
CA LEU A 295 -9.31 6.29 0.67
C LEU A 295 -8.71 5.21 -0.24
N ARG A 296 -7.88 5.65 -1.18
CA ARG A 296 -7.07 4.76 -2.02
C ARG A 296 -5.74 4.48 -1.36
N ALA A 297 -5.11 3.37 -1.74
CA ALA A 297 -3.81 2.96 -1.19
C ALA A 297 -2.70 4.04 -1.36
N ASN A 298 -2.76 4.84 -2.42
CA ASN A 298 -1.80 5.92 -2.68
C ASN A 298 -2.10 7.21 -1.89
N GLU A 299 -3.29 7.35 -1.31
CA GLU A 299 -3.66 8.49 -0.44
C GLU A 299 -3.30 8.21 1.02
N THR A 300 -3.13 6.95 1.38
CA THR A 300 -2.82 6.52 2.75
C THR A 300 -1.34 6.26 2.98
N ARG A 301 -0.50 6.24 1.95
CA ARG A 301 0.91 5.85 2.06
C ARG A 301 1.84 7.04 1.87
N TYR A 302 2.91 7.04 2.66
CA TYR A 302 4.04 7.92 2.48
C TYR A 302 4.74 7.62 1.15
N ILE A 303 5.23 8.66 0.51
CA ILE A 303 6.04 8.60 -0.71
C ILE A 303 7.47 8.17 -0.36
N GLY A 304 7.97 8.57 0.81
CA GLY A 304 9.36 8.38 1.20
C GLY A 304 10.26 9.52 0.75
N ALA A 305 9.70 10.74 0.68
CA ALA A 305 10.45 11.93 0.32
C ALA A 305 9.90 13.18 0.97
N TYR A 306 10.78 14.10 1.37
CA TYR A 306 10.44 15.37 1.99
C TYR A 306 11.34 16.51 1.49
N ARG A 307 10.93 17.76 1.73
CA ARG A 307 11.65 18.95 1.27
C ARG A 307 12.07 19.84 2.43
N ILE A 308 13.33 20.26 2.44
CA ILE A 308 13.85 21.28 3.35
C ILE A 308 14.60 22.31 2.50
N ALA A 309 14.26 23.59 2.63
CA ALA A 309 14.92 24.70 1.92
C ALA A 309 15.08 24.47 0.39
N GLY A 310 14.09 23.82 -0.24
CA GLY A 310 14.13 23.53 -1.69
C GLY A 310 14.88 22.25 -2.08
N VAL A 311 15.57 21.60 -1.15
CA VAL A 311 16.27 20.33 -1.38
C VAL A 311 15.35 19.15 -1.05
N THR A 312 15.32 18.15 -1.92
CA THR A 312 14.54 16.92 -1.71
C THR A 312 15.42 15.84 -1.07
N TYR A 313 14.91 15.23 -0.02
CA TYR A 313 15.54 14.12 0.70
C TYR A 313 14.68 12.87 0.55
N SER A 314 15.29 11.68 0.56
CA SER A 314 14.61 10.40 0.43
C SER A 314 14.82 9.53 1.68
N TYR A 315 13.79 8.81 2.08
CA TYR A 315 13.82 7.84 3.17
C TYR A 315 12.89 6.65 2.87
N ASN A 316 12.96 5.58 3.64
CA ASN A 316 12.08 4.42 3.49
C ASN A 316 11.03 4.38 4.63
N PRO A 317 9.77 4.82 4.38
CA PRO A 317 8.71 4.81 5.39
C PRO A 317 8.30 3.39 5.79
N ALA A 318 8.55 2.39 4.93
CA ALA A 318 8.32 1.00 5.27
C ALA A 318 9.38 0.46 6.24
N GLN A 319 10.52 1.14 6.45
CA GLN A 319 11.54 0.71 7.41
C GLN A 319 11.59 1.55 8.69
N ALA A 320 10.62 2.45 8.87
CA ALA A 320 10.52 3.22 10.11
C ALA A 320 10.16 2.31 11.32
N VAL A 321 10.73 2.60 12.48
CA VAL A 321 10.41 2.04 13.80
C VAL A 321 8.95 2.33 14.14
N ARG A 322 8.47 3.54 13.85
CA ARG A 322 7.04 3.87 13.96
C ARG A 322 6.19 3.02 13.01
N LEU A 323 4.95 2.74 13.43
CA LEU A 323 3.99 2.04 12.59
C LEU A 323 3.42 3.00 11.53
N THR A 324 3.90 2.89 10.29
CA THR A 324 3.37 3.65 9.15
C THR A 324 2.41 2.79 8.32
N ALA A 325 1.60 3.44 7.49
CA ALA A 325 0.76 2.76 6.49
C ALA A 325 1.53 2.02 5.38
N ASN A 326 2.85 2.19 5.33
CA ASN A 326 3.75 1.48 4.42
C ASN A 326 4.23 0.15 5.05
N SER A 327 3.97 -0.07 6.34
CA SER A 327 4.37 -1.29 7.06
C SER A 327 3.67 -2.53 6.51
N ALA A 328 4.36 -3.67 6.55
CA ALA A 328 3.78 -4.96 6.18
C ALA A 328 2.51 -5.26 6.99
N GLY A 329 1.50 -5.80 6.32
CA GLY A 329 0.22 -6.19 6.91
C GLY A 329 -0.74 -5.03 7.15
N ILE A 330 -0.29 -3.79 6.99
CA ILE A 330 -1.14 -2.60 7.09
C ILE A 330 -1.76 -2.31 5.73
N ASP A 331 -3.09 -2.46 5.67
CA ASP A 331 -3.89 -2.08 4.52
C ASP A 331 -5.01 -1.14 4.97
N LEU A 332 -4.80 0.14 4.70
CA LEU A 332 -5.80 1.18 4.94
C LEU A 332 -6.60 1.51 3.69
N ALA A 333 -6.38 0.82 2.57
CA ALA A 333 -7.17 1.03 1.36
C ALA A 333 -8.64 0.70 1.62
N GLY A 334 -9.52 1.61 1.22
CA GLY A 334 -10.95 1.50 1.48
C GLY A 334 -11.39 2.04 2.84
N SER A 335 -10.47 2.45 3.71
CA SER A 335 -10.80 3.13 4.97
C SER A 335 -11.51 4.45 4.70
N ALA A 336 -12.47 4.80 5.56
CA ALA A 336 -13.13 6.09 5.47
C ALA A 336 -12.14 7.20 5.85
N ALA A 337 -12.08 8.26 5.04
CA ALA A 337 -11.37 9.46 5.47
C ALA A 337 -12.11 10.10 6.65
N HIS A 338 -11.46 10.27 7.79
CA HIS A 338 -12.05 10.99 8.93
C HIS A 338 -11.21 12.24 9.26
N SER A 339 -11.88 13.22 9.84
CA SER A 339 -11.34 14.53 10.20
C SER A 339 -10.34 14.48 11.35
N THR A 340 -10.25 13.38 12.08
CA THR A 340 -9.33 13.23 13.22
C THR A 340 -7.87 13.02 12.83
N ALA A 341 -7.55 12.77 11.56
CA ALA A 341 -6.18 12.50 11.10
C ALA A 341 -5.46 11.29 11.75
N ARG A 342 -6.19 10.42 12.46
CA ARG A 342 -5.65 9.31 13.24
C ARG A 342 -6.18 7.95 12.80
N PHE A 343 -5.29 7.06 12.39
CA PHE A 343 -5.64 5.69 12.03
C PHE A 343 -5.14 4.73 13.09
N VAL A 344 -5.86 3.62 13.30
CA VAL A 344 -5.47 2.59 14.27
C VAL A 344 -5.48 1.24 13.58
N ALA A 345 -4.43 0.46 13.79
CA ALA A 345 -4.34 -0.94 13.38
C ALA A 345 -3.61 -1.73 14.47
N PHE A 346 -4.09 -2.94 14.75
CA PHE A 346 -3.49 -3.82 15.76
C PHE A 346 -3.30 -3.12 17.13
N ASN A 347 -4.26 -2.29 17.55
CA ASN A 347 -4.24 -1.49 18.79
C ASN A 347 -3.09 -0.48 18.92
N ALA A 348 -2.46 -0.09 17.81
CA ALA A 348 -1.51 1.01 17.76
C ALA A 348 -1.93 2.07 16.73
N GLU A 349 -1.49 3.29 16.96
CA GLU A 349 -1.64 4.39 16.01
C GLU A 349 -0.80 4.13 14.76
N VAL A 350 -1.39 4.39 13.60
CA VAL A 350 -0.76 4.25 12.30
C VAL A 350 -0.54 5.63 11.71
N TYR A 351 0.71 5.97 11.47
CA TYR A 351 1.09 7.18 10.79
C TYR A 351 0.70 7.09 9.31
N VAL A 352 -0.09 8.07 8.90
CA VAL A 352 -0.63 8.25 7.55
C VAL A 352 -0.39 9.71 7.15
N PRO A 353 0.18 10.00 5.96
CA PRO A 353 0.38 11.39 5.56
C PRO A 353 -0.96 12.14 5.53
N PRO A 354 -1.04 13.38 6.06
CA PRO A 354 -2.28 14.15 6.13
C PRO A 354 -2.78 14.65 4.76
N ALA A 355 -2.14 14.20 3.67
CA ALA A 355 -2.38 14.59 2.29
C ALA A 355 -3.86 14.45 1.89
N TYR A 356 -4.50 13.36 2.33
CA TYR A 356 -5.90 13.09 2.02
C TYR A 356 -6.86 14.17 2.54
N LEU A 357 -6.48 14.96 3.56
CA LEU A 357 -7.32 16.03 4.11
C LEU A 357 -7.54 17.16 3.11
N HIS A 358 -6.61 17.38 2.18
CA HIS A 358 -6.78 18.38 1.09
C HIS A 358 -8.03 18.12 0.24
N ARG A 359 -8.49 16.86 0.18
CA ARG A 359 -9.70 16.48 -0.53
C ARG A 359 -10.94 17.20 0.01
N TYR A 360 -11.02 17.44 1.32
CA TYR A 360 -12.13 18.18 1.94
C TYR A 360 -12.17 19.64 1.50
N LEU A 361 -11.04 20.21 1.08
CA LEU A 361 -10.95 21.59 0.61
C LEU A 361 -11.38 21.74 -0.85
N VAL A 362 -11.03 20.77 -1.70
CA VAL A 362 -11.23 20.87 -3.16
C VAL A 362 -12.53 20.24 -3.65
N TRP A 363 -12.98 19.18 -3.00
CA TRP A 363 -14.00 18.31 -3.57
C TRP A 363 -15.40 18.58 -3.02
N ASP A 364 -16.36 18.77 -3.93
CA ASP A 364 -17.72 19.21 -3.62
C ASP A 364 -18.71 18.07 -3.33
N GLY A 365 -18.43 16.84 -3.78
CA GLY A 365 -19.33 15.70 -3.61
C GLY A 365 -20.05 15.21 -4.83
N MET A 366 -20.09 16.01 -5.90
CA MET A 366 -21.00 15.80 -7.03
C MET A 366 -20.27 15.27 -8.26
N SER A 367 -18.98 15.58 -8.39
CA SER A 367 -18.10 15.04 -9.43
C SER A 367 -17.33 13.82 -8.91
N ARG A 368 -17.02 12.82 -9.75
CA ARG A 368 -16.02 11.81 -9.33
C ARG A 368 -14.71 12.53 -9.08
N TYR A 369 -14.12 12.32 -7.91
CA TYR A 369 -12.76 12.80 -7.65
C TYR A 369 -11.79 12.08 -8.63
N GLY A 370 -11.40 12.81 -9.67
CA GLY A 370 -10.70 12.27 -10.85
C GLY A 370 -9.24 11.89 -10.57
N SER A 371 -8.71 10.93 -11.33
CA SER A 371 -7.32 10.46 -11.24
C SER A 371 -6.29 11.57 -11.45
N SER A 372 -6.58 12.57 -12.29
CA SER A 372 -5.65 13.69 -12.56
C SER A 372 -5.49 14.65 -11.38
N ARG A 373 -6.50 14.74 -10.50
CA ARG A 373 -6.41 15.49 -9.25
C ARG A 373 -5.72 14.66 -8.17
N ALA A 374 -5.86 13.33 -8.12
CA ALA A 374 -5.08 12.54 -7.16
C ALA A 374 -3.55 12.68 -7.30
N THR A 375 -3.04 13.07 -8.47
CA THR A 375 -1.60 13.19 -8.76
C THR A 375 -0.87 14.32 -8.02
N TYR A 376 -1.58 15.33 -7.50
CA TYR A 376 -0.93 16.49 -6.85
C TYR A 376 -0.32 16.15 -5.48
N LEU A 377 -0.63 14.99 -4.90
CA LEU A 377 -0.10 14.52 -3.60
C LEU A 377 0.77 13.27 -3.69
N THR A 378 1.01 12.72 -4.88
CA THR A 378 1.64 11.40 -5.03
C THR A 378 3.12 11.46 -5.41
N SER A 379 3.73 12.64 -5.51
CA SER A 379 5.14 12.77 -5.83
C SER A 379 5.73 14.05 -5.27
N ALA A 380 6.89 13.94 -4.59
CA ALA A 380 7.72 15.09 -4.24
C ALA A 380 8.12 15.92 -5.48
N ALA A 381 8.13 15.31 -6.69
CA ALA A 381 8.44 15.99 -7.95
C ALA A 381 7.28 16.83 -8.53
N ASN A 382 6.04 16.66 -8.06
CA ASN A 382 4.93 17.57 -8.40
C ASN A 382 4.92 18.82 -7.49
N ILE A 383 5.83 18.90 -6.53
CA ILE A 383 6.05 20.01 -5.59
C ILE A 383 7.12 20.97 -6.17
N GLY A 384 6.93 21.35 -7.43
CA GLY A 384 7.59 22.50 -8.06
C GLY A 384 6.55 23.60 -8.32
N PRO A 385 6.93 24.81 -8.74
CA PRO A 385 6.03 25.96 -8.92
C PRO A 385 5.11 25.81 -10.15
N HIS A 386 4.56 24.63 -10.40
CA HIS A 386 3.58 24.41 -11.45
C HIS A 386 2.21 24.89 -11.01
N ARG A 387 2.02 26.19 -11.27
CA ARG A 387 0.74 26.84 -11.60
C ARG A 387 -0.04 25.95 -12.57
N SER A 388 -0.89 25.08 -12.05
CA SER A 388 -2.01 24.55 -12.83
C SER A 388 -3.19 25.46 -12.54
N GLU A 389 -3.42 26.39 -13.46
CA GLU A 389 -4.70 27.09 -13.58
C GLU A 389 -5.78 26.03 -13.75
N ILE A 390 -6.54 25.78 -12.69
CA ILE A 390 -7.83 25.12 -12.80
C ILE A 390 -8.84 26.24 -12.67
N ALA A 391 -9.38 26.63 -13.82
CA ALA A 391 -10.45 27.60 -13.94
C ALA A 391 -11.66 27.18 -13.07
N PHE A 392 -12.25 28.19 -12.42
CA PHE A 392 -13.54 28.11 -11.76
C PHE A 392 -14.67 28.26 -12.76
#